data_AF-A0A316WHP6-F1
#
_entry.id   AF-A0A316WHP6-F1
#
_cell.length_a   1.000
_cell.length_b   1.000
_cell.length_c   1.000
_cell.angle_alpha   90.00
_cell.angle_beta   90.00
_cell.angle_gamma   90.00
#
_symmetry.space_group_name_H-M   'P 1'
#
loop_
_entity.id
_entity.type
_entity.pdbx_description
1 polymer ?
#
loop_
_entity_poly.entity_id
_entity_poly.type
_entity_poly.pdbx_seq_one_letter_code
_entity_poly.pdbx_strand_id
1 'polypeptide(L)' 'MNKVHTVSILTKRIFKKTLEIQKKFPELYELLDETPLFFSFTEKDITVKDLRQYLISLSMQQKSFEKRIKKIIF' A
#
# COMPACT_ATOMS: atom_id res chain seq x y z
N MET A 1 14.47 -17.77 -6.67
CA MET A 1 14.35 -16.72 -5.62
C MET A 1 13.48 -17.29 -4.48
N ASN A 2 13.96 -17.30 -3.23
CA ASN A 2 13.26 -17.94 -2.10
C ASN A 2 11.98 -17.15 -1.71
N LYS A 3 10.89 -17.84 -1.30
CA LYS A 3 9.62 -17.25 -0.84
C LYS A 3 9.85 -16.27 0.32
N VAL A 4 10.69 -16.64 1.29
CA VAL A 4 11.05 -15.80 2.45
C VAL A 4 11.72 -14.48 2.02
N HIS A 5 12.65 -14.57 1.07
CA HIS A 5 13.33 -13.41 0.51
C HIS A 5 12.35 -12.47 -0.22
N THR A 6 11.38 -13.04 -0.94
CA THR A 6 10.36 -12.26 -1.66
C THR A 6 9.42 -11.53 -0.71
N VAL A 7 8.97 -12.19 0.36
CA VAL A 7 8.17 -11.56 1.42
C VAL A 7 8.93 -10.39 2.04
N SER A 8 10.19 -10.60 2.44
CA SER A 8 11.02 -9.55 3.05
C SER A 8 11.16 -8.31 2.15
N ILE A 9 11.41 -8.51 0.85
CA ILE A 9 11.51 -7.41 -0.12
C ILE A 9 10.19 -6.65 -0.22
N LEU A 10 9.06 -7.35 -0.30
CA LEU A 10 7.75 -6.72 -0.45
C LEU A 10 7.38 -5.92 0.81
N THR A 11 7.60 -6.49 1.99
CA THR A 11 7.36 -5.79 3.26
C THR A 11 8.20 -4.52 3.37
N LYS A 12 9.49 -4.56 3.01
CA LYS A 12 10.34 -3.35 2.99
C LYS A 12 9.81 -2.29 2.01
N ARG A 13 9.31 -2.69 0.85
CA ARG A 13 8.73 -1.77 -0.14
C ARG A 13 7.43 -1.14 0.35
N ILE A 14 6.55 -1.94 0.96
CA ILE A 14 5.32 -1.48 1.59
C ILE A 14 5.62 -0.45 2.68
N PHE A 15 6.56 -0.77 3.57
CA PHE A 15 6.97 0.13 4.64
C PHE A 15 7.54 1.46 4.11
N LYS A 16 8.41 1.41 3.10
CA LYS A 16 8.93 2.63 2.47
C LYS A 16 7.81 3.47 1.84
N LYS A 17 6.87 2.83 1.13
CA LYS A 17 5.76 3.50 0.46
C LYS A 17 4.80 4.17 1.45
N THR A 18 4.48 3.49 2.55
CA THR A 18 3.62 4.01 3.61
C THR A 18 4.28 5.20 4.32
N LEU A 19 5.59 5.14 4.61
CA LEU A 19 6.34 6.30 5.13
C LEU A 19 6.35 7.49 4.15
N GLU A 20 6.49 7.24 2.85
CA GLU A 20 6.40 8.30 1.83
C GLU A 20 5.01 8.95 1.80
N ILE A 21 3.95 8.15 1.90
CA ILE A 21 2.56 8.63 2.00
C ILE A 21 2.38 9.45 3.27
N GLN A 22 2.78 8.94 4.44
CA GLN A 22 2.68 9.65 5.72
C GLN A 22 3.35 11.03 5.68
N LYS A 23 4.55 11.11 5.09
CA LYS A 23 5.30 12.37 5.01
C LYS A 23 4.71 13.39 4.05
N LYS A 24 4.13 12.94 2.93
CA LYS A 24 3.66 13.84 1.84
C LYS A 24 2.17 14.10 1.88
N PHE A 25 1.40 13.13 2.37
CA PHE A 25 -0.06 13.07 2.34
C PHE A 25 -0.56 12.44 3.65
N PRO A 26 -0.36 13.09 4.82
CA PRO A 26 -0.77 12.54 6.12
C PRO A 26 -2.27 12.22 6.18
N GLU A 27 -3.12 13.02 5.53
CA GLU A 27 -4.56 12.75 5.38
C GLU A 27 -4.84 11.42 4.66
N LEU A 28 -4.07 11.10 3.62
CA LEU A 28 -4.19 9.81 2.95
C LEU A 28 -3.71 8.68 3.86
N TYR A 29 -2.70 8.93 4.69
CA TYR A 29 -2.16 7.94 5.61
C TYR A 29 -3.17 7.55 6.69
N GLU A 30 -3.91 8.51 7.26
CA GLU A 30 -4.99 8.23 8.22
C GLU A 30 -6.06 7.30 7.63
N LEU A 31 -6.39 7.46 6.35
CA LEU A 31 -7.35 6.59 5.66
C LEU A 31 -6.83 5.16 5.42
N LEU A 32 -5.50 4.95 5.43
CA LEU A 32 -4.92 3.61 5.25
C LEU A 32 -5.19 2.69 6.44
N ASP A 33 -5.24 3.23 7.66
CA ASP A 33 -5.55 2.47 8.88
C ASP A 33 -6.98 1.93 8.85
N GLU A 34 -7.88 2.63 8.16
CA GLU A 34 -9.27 2.20 7.96
C GLU A 34 -9.45 1.26 6.78
N THR A 35 -8.44 1.10 5.91
CA THR A 35 -8.58 0.30 4.68
C THR A 35 -8.31 -1.17 4.97
N PRO A 36 -9.34 -2.06 4.99
CA PRO A 36 -9.11 -3.47 5.25
C PRO A 36 -8.27 -4.03 4.11
N LEU A 37 -7.14 -4.64 4.46
CA LEU A 37 -6.32 -5.38 3.52
C LEU A 37 -7.18 -6.53 2.95
N PHE A 38 -7.41 -6.53 1.64
CA PHE A 38 -8.02 -7.66 0.93
C PHE A 38 -7.02 -8.83 0.90
N PHE A 39 -6.83 -9.46 2.05
CA PHE A 39 -6.17 -10.75 2.13
C PHE A 39 -7.10 -11.81 1.55
N SER A 40 -6.51 -12.80 0.89
CA SER A 40 -7.18 -14.07 0.59
C SER A 40 -7.93 -14.58 1.82
N PHE A 41 -9.26 -14.44 1.86
CA PHE A 41 -10.10 -14.97 2.93
C PHE A 41 -10.02 -16.50 3.05
N THR A 42 -9.51 -17.14 1.99
CA THR A 42 -9.35 -18.59 1.87
C THR A 42 -8.02 -19.12 2.41
N GLU A 43 -6.99 -18.27 2.55
CA GLU A 43 -5.69 -18.69 3.06
C GLU A 43 -5.48 -18.20 4.49
N LYS A 44 -5.00 -19.10 5.37
CA LYS A 44 -4.74 -18.76 6.79
C LYS A 44 -3.56 -17.81 6.99
N ASP A 45 -2.67 -17.70 6.00
CA ASP A 45 -1.44 -16.92 6.06
C ASP A 45 -1.37 -15.87 4.95
N ILE A 46 -0.74 -14.73 5.25
CA ILE A 46 -0.46 -13.69 4.26
C ILE A 46 0.48 -14.24 3.18
N THR A 47 0.02 -14.18 1.93
CA THR A 47 0.80 -14.65 0.78
C THR A 47 1.64 -13.54 0.15
N VAL A 48 2.61 -13.96 -0.66
CA VAL A 48 3.36 -13.04 -1.54
C VAL A 48 2.42 -12.29 -2.50
N LYS A 49 1.32 -12.92 -2.93
CA LYS A 49 0.33 -12.31 -3.81
C LYS A 49 -0.40 -11.18 -3.09
N ASP A 50 -0.82 -11.40 -1.85
CA ASP A 50 -1.50 -10.38 -1.05
C ASP A 50 -0.59 -9.15 -0.83
N LEU A 51 0.68 -9.37 -0.47
CA LEU A 51 1.65 -8.28 -0.30
C LEU A 51 1.87 -7.50 -1.60
N ARG A 52 1.92 -8.18 -2.75
CA ARG A 52 2.01 -7.50 -4.06
C ARG A 52 0.76 -6.68 -4.34
N GLN A 53 -0.41 -7.25 -4.12
CA GLN A 53 -1.69 -6.56 -4.34
C GLN A 53 -1.81 -5.34 -3.44
N TYR A 54 -1.38 -5.44 -2.18
CA TYR A 54 -1.37 -4.29 -1.29
C TYR A 54 -0.42 -3.19 -1.74
N LEU A 55 0.80 -3.53 -2.17
CA LEU A 55 1.73 -2.52 -2.70
C LEU A 55 1.18 -1.79 -3.94
N ILE A 56 0.48 -2.51 -4.81
CA ILE A 56 -0.20 -1.94 -5.98
C ILE A 56 -1.34 -1.02 -5.53
N SER A 57 -2.16 -1.47 -4.57
CA SER A 57 -3.23 -0.68 -3.95
C SER A 57 -2.71 0.66 -3.41
N LEU A 58 -1.68 0.65 -2.56
CA LEU A 58 -1.05 1.87 -2.03
C LEU A 58 -0.61 2.83 -3.13
N SER A 59 -0.03 2.27 -4.21
CA SER A 59 0.43 3.07 -5.35
C SER A 59 -0.72 3.70 -6.14
N MET A 60 -1.85 3.01 -6.28
CA MET A 60 -3.04 3.52 -6.96
C MET A 60 -3.78 4.57 -6.12
N GLN A 61 -3.88 4.35 -4.82
CA GLN A 61 -4.48 5.30 -3.88
C GLN A 61 -3.71 6.61 -3.87
N GLN A 62 -2.38 6.56 -3.72
CA GLN A 62 -1.54 7.75 -3.79
C GLN A 62 -1.71 8.50 -5.11
N LYS A 63 -1.66 7.82 -6.26
CA LYS A 63 -1.85 8.47 -7.57
C LYS A 63 -3.23 9.11 -7.71
N SER A 64 -4.26 8.46 -7.19
CA SER A 64 -5.63 8.98 -7.23
C SER A 64 -5.78 10.21 -6.34
N PHE A 65 -5.17 10.19 -5.15
CA PHE A 65 -5.13 11.32 -4.22
C PHE A 65 -4.38 12.51 -4.81
N GLU A 66 -3.18 12.30 -5.37
CA GLU A 66 -2.41 13.33 -6.08
C GLU A 66 -3.21 13.99 -7.22
N LYS A 67 -3.98 13.20 -7.98
CA LYS A 67 -4.86 13.72 -9.03
C LYS A 67 -6.01 14.56 -8.46
N ARG A 68 -6.60 14.17 -7.32
CA ARG A 68 -7.67 14.93 -6.66
C ARG A 68 -7.14 16.26 -6.14
N ILE A 69 -5.98 16.27 -5.47
CA ILE A 69 -5.33 17.51 -5.03
C ILE A 69 -5.09 18.45 -6.21
N LYS A 70 -4.53 17.94 -7.32
CA LYS A 70 -4.30 18.77 -8.51
C LYS A 70 -5.57 19.38 -9.10
N LYS A 71 -6.72 18.71 -8.98
CA LYS A 71 -8.01 19.25 -9.44
C LYS A 71 -8.63 20.29 -8.51
N ILE A 72 -8.17 20.38 -7.27
CA ILE A 72 -8.67 21.36 -6.29
C ILE A 72 -7.87 22.65 -6.36
N ILE A 73 -6.58 22.56 -6.69
CA ILE A 73 -5.64 23.69 -6.69
C ILE A 73 -5.61 24.45 -8.04
N PHE A 74 -6.05 23.82 -9.14
CA PHE A 74 -6.15 24.40 -10.47
C PHE A 74 -7.61 24.48 -10.93
#